data_AF-D2Z826-F1
#
_entry.id   AF-D2Z826-F1
#
_cell.length_a   1.000
_cell.length_b   1.000
_cell.length_c   1.000
_cell.angle_alpha   90.00
_cell.angle_beta   90.00
_cell.angle_gamma   90.00
#
_symmetry.space_group_name_H-M   'P 1'
#
loop_
_entity.id
_entity.type
_entity.pdbx_description
1 polymer ?
#
loop_
_entity_poly.entity_id
_entity_poly.type
_entity_poly.pdbx_seq_one_letter_code
_entity_poly.pdbx_strand_id
1 'polypeptide(L)'
;MVEKGDVFMGNQGSGDILCSQDLDDKVSLQIWRGKGAPRLGIYNKTKERMKPVRFSWLEDPSRVLKMQHGRGQSTEYDMDAICKAVRGLLESMSRDLTFRSMCLRTAVLLQDMAIVPKVVMDKKDFALLPETKRRSLWLTDLSNGKESGAFLPCFDVTDEESELFLKNGDELYLDLPKGADIRDIRSTAIVSKLTAVDPVRWYMPFQIGAMGVLMGFSAVGGESIDFADSLWRGYDKKSFLRKADDLEGQAKVQASRMAMALVSLVRHWPYLQALEYREHYDSEGDLKECGYSRKRRFDIPQGQLGDISYVVTVYDNGEGHIAIGCKGNGRTSLHDGDMIFDMPDHVYGRSMASDACGSSPDETYSIVNLIRAWRTYVWCRRVKALSEPALMGYR
;
A
#
# COMPACT_ATOMS: atom_id res chain seq x y z
N MET A 1 12.51 22.11 -21.70
CA MET A 1 12.78 22.71 -20.37
C MET A 1 11.48 22.73 -19.62
N VAL A 2 11.38 21.98 -18.52
CA VAL A 2 10.20 21.97 -17.65
C VAL A 2 10.65 22.63 -16.35
N GLU A 3 10.14 23.84 -16.08
CA GLU A 3 10.39 24.53 -14.82
C GLU A 3 9.81 23.69 -13.67
N LYS A 4 10.69 23.18 -12.81
CA LYS A 4 10.32 22.57 -11.53
C LYS A 4 9.71 23.67 -10.67
N GLY A 5 8.42 23.56 -10.40
CA GLY A 5 7.59 24.64 -9.87
C GLY A 5 8.09 25.26 -8.57
N ASP A 6 8.33 26.57 -8.63
CA ASP A 6 8.41 27.44 -7.47
C ASP A 6 7.04 27.51 -6.80
N VAL A 7 6.97 27.05 -5.55
CA VAL A 7 5.70 26.96 -4.84
C VAL A 7 5.47 28.26 -4.04
N PHE A 8 4.68 29.16 -4.62
CA PHE A 8 4.25 30.45 -4.04
C PHE A 8 3.48 30.31 -2.71
N MET A 9 3.64 31.29 -1.81
CA MET A 9 3.14 31.28 -0.43
C MET A 9 1.77 31.97 -0.28
N GLY A 10 0.75 31.21 0.14
CA GLY A 10 -0.62 31.68 0.47
C GLY A 10 -0.94 31.66 1.98
N ASN A 11 -2.01 32.38 2.33
CA ASN A 11 -2.37 32.95 3.64
C ASN A 11 -2.69 31.96 4.80
N GLN A 12 -2.56 32.46 6.05
CA GLN A 12 -2.87 31.76 7.31
C GLN A 12 -4.31 31.24 7.37
N GLY A 13 -4.49 29.96 7.70
CA GLY A 13 -5.80 29.36 8.00
C GLY A 13 -5.92 28.99 9.48
N SER A 14 -7.12 29.11 10.04
CA SER A 14 -7.49 28.63 11.38
C SER A 14 -7.25 27.11 11.49
N GLY A 15 -6.20 26.68 12.17
CA GLY A 15 -5.89 25.28 12.41
C GLY A 15 -4.87 25.13 13.53
N ASP A 16 -4.89 23.97 14.17
CA ASP A 16 -4.10 23.68 15.36
C ASP A 16 -2.72 23.11 14.98
N ILE A 17 -1.70 23.49 15.74
CA ILE A 17 -0.38 22.89 15.66
C ILE A 17 -0.35 21.74 16.66
N LEU A 18 -0.29 20.50 16.17
CA LEU A 18 -0.29 19.30 17.01
C LEU A 18 1.11 19.01 17.56
N CYS A 19 2.14 19.19 16.73
CA CYS A 19 3.54 19.02 17.08
C CYS A 19 4.38 20.04 16.31
N SER A 20 5.53 20.44 16.87
CA SER A 20 6.51 21.31 16.21
C SER A 20 7.93 20.83 16.51
N GLN A 21 8.81 20.91 15.51
CA GLN A 21 10.21 20.52 15.59
C GLN A 21 11.04 21.54 14.81
N ASP A 22 12.01 22.14 15.46
CA ASP A 22 12.92 23.09 14.81
C ASP A 22 13.92 22.34 13.92
N LEU A 23 14.08 22.83 12.69
CA LEU A 23 15.19 22.43 11.82
C LEU A 23 16.42 23.28 12.12
N ASP A 24 16.21 24.59 12.27
CA ASP A 24 17.22 25.58 12.66
C ASP A 24 16.53 26.84 13.25
N ASP A 25 17.30 27.91 13.41
CA ASP A 25 16.81 29.19 13.92
C ASP A 25 15.82 29.89 12.97
N LYS A 26 15.69 29.43 11.73
CA LYS A 26 14.90 30.08 10.68
C LYS A 26 13.67 29.27 10.26
N VAL A 27 13.67 27.95 10.46
CA VAL A 27 12.63 27.03 10.02
C VAL A 27 12.24 26.06 11.13
N SER A 28 10.93 25.90 11.32
CA SER A 28 10.39 24.74 12.05
C SER A 28 9.46 23.95 11.14
N LEU A 29 9.47 22.63 11.31
CA LEU A 29 8.45 21.76 10.77
C LEU A 29 7.36 21.54 11.82
N GLN A 30 6.11 21.48 11.36
CA GLN A 30 4.93 21.36 12.22
C GLN A 30 3.99 20.30 11.68
N ILE A 31 3.30 19.59 12.56
CA ILE A 31 2.09 18.86 12.19
C ILE A 31 0.94 19.84 12.37
N TRP A 32 0.44 20.39 11.26
CA TRP A 32 -0.65 21.35 11.26
C TRP A 32 -1.97 20.68 10.86
N ARG A 33 -3.03 20.92 11.63
CA ARG A 33 -4.35 20.34 11.39
C ARG A 33 -5.39 21.44 11.23
N GLY A 34 -5.93 21.56 10.02
CA GLY A 34 -7.16 22.33 9.75
C GLY A 34 -8.42 21.49 9.99
N LYS A 35 -9.43 21.64 9.12
CA LYS A 35 -10.70 20.88 9.19
C LYS A 35 -10.63 19.43 8.64
N GLY A 36 -9.44 18.94 8.33
CA GLY A 36 -9.24 17.66 7.64
C GLY A 36 -7.98 16.94 8.12
N ALA A 37 -7.42 16.09 7.26
CA ALA A 37 -6.19 15.38 7.55
C ALA A 37 -5.03 16.35 7.84
N PRO A 38 -4.14 16.03 8.81
CA PRO A 38 -2.95 16.78 9.10
C PRO A 38 -2.06 16.99 7.86
N ARG A 39 -1.36 18.11 7.88
CA ARG A 39 -0.40 18.53 6.86
C ARG A 39 0.95 18.81 7.52
N LEU A 40 2.00 18.63 6.75
CA LEU A 40 3.32 19.09 7.13
C LEU A 40 3.38 20.61 6.94
N GLY A 41 3.34 21.35 8.04
CA GLY A 41 3.53 22.80 8.06
C GLY A 41 5.01 23.13 7.99
N ILE A 42 5.43 23.86 6.96
CA ILE A 42 6.77 24.43 6.86
C ILE A 42 6.67 25.87 7.34
N TYR A 43 7.15 26.14 8.56
CA TYR A 43 7.06 27.45 9.19
C TYR A 43 8.36 28.23 9.04
N ASN A 44 8.28 29.36 8.34
CA ASN A 44 9.37 30.33 8.22
C ASN A 44 9.30 31.29 9.41
N LYS A 45 10.22 31.12 10.37
CA LYS A 45 10.30 31.93 11.58
C LYS A 45 10.62 33.40 11.28
N THR A 46 11.41 33.68 10.23
CA THR A 46 11.79 35.05 9.84
C THR A 46 10.61 35.83 9.26
N LYS A 47 9.73 35.17 8.52
CA LYS A 47 8.56 35.80 7.88
C LYS A 47 7.26 35.59 8.66
N GLU A 48 7.32 34.84 9.76
CA GLU A 48 6.16 34.38 10.55
C GLU A 48 5.05 33.74 9.70
N ARG A 49 5.44 32.99 8.67
CA ARG A 49 4.51 32.37 7.70
C ARG A 49 4.67 30.87 7.67
N MET A 50 3.55 30.18 7.82
CA MET A 50 3.44 28.73 7.68
C MET A 50 2.91 28.39 6.29
N LYS A 51 3.48 27.36 5.68
CA LYS A 51 3.00 26.78 4.44
C LYS A 51 2.66 25.30 4.64
N PRO A 52 1.38 24.92 4.53
CA PRO A 52 0.97 23.53 4.72
C PRO A 52 1.13 22.73 3.42
N VAL A 53 1.92 21.66 3.47
CA VAL A 53 2.08 20.68 2.38
C VAL A 53 1.61 19.29 2.83
N ARG A 54 1.23 18.42 1.89
CA ARG A 54 0.87 17.03 2.22
C ARG A 54 2.11 16.24 2.62
N PHE A 55 1.96 15.23 3.47
CA PHE A 55 3.06 14.32 3.79
C PHE A 55 3.55 13.52 2.58
N SER A 56 2.69 13.32 1.57
CA SER A 56 3.10 12.75 0.28
C SER A 56 4.20 13.56 -0.43
N TRP A 57 4.44 14.82 -0.06
CA TRP A 57 5.59 15.59 -0.55
C TRP A 57 6.93 14.96 -0.16
N LEU A 58 7.00 14.23 0.95
CA LEU A 58 8.19 13.52 1.41
C LEU A 58 8.46 12.23 0.63
N GLU A 59 7.55 11.83 -0.25
CA GLU A 59 7.67 10.56 -0.98
C GLU A 59 8.62 10.65 -2.18
N ASP A 60 8.94 11.85 -2.66
CA ASP A 60 9.82 12.04 -3.80
C ASP A 60 11.20 12.48 -3.30
N PRO A 61 12.22 11.60 -3.38
CA PRO A 61 13.56 11.88 -2.86
C PRO A 61 14.29 12.96 -3.66
N SER A 62 13.82 13.30 -4.87
CA SER A 62 14.44 14.34 -5.71
C SER A 62 14.04 15.76 -5.31
N ARG A 63 13.11 15.90 -4.35
CA ARG A 63 12.64 17.22 -3.89
C ARG A 63 13.69 17.89 -3.01
N VAL A 64 13.69 19.21 -3.05
CA VAL A 64 14.52 20.05 -2.19
C VAL A 64 13.64 21.16 -1.63
N LEU A 65 13.78 21.44 -0.33
CA LEU A 65 13.11 22.59 0.27
C LEU A 65 14.01 23.81 0.12
N LYS A 66 13.64 24.72 -0.79
CA LYS A 66 14.28 26.03 -0.90
C LYS A 66 13.46 27.05 -0.12
N MET A 67 14.11 27.77 0.79
CA MET A 67 13.44 28.75 1.63
C MET A 67 14.09 30.12 1.57
N GLN A 68 13.29 31.14 1.25
CA GLN A 68 13.74 32.52 1.21
C GLN A 68 13.55 33.21 2.56
N HIS A 69 14.63 33.76 3.10
CA HIS A 69 14.66 34.44 4.40
C HIS A 69 14.70 35.98 4.28
N GLY A 70 15.12 36.51 3.12
CA GLY A 70 15.21 37.95 2.83
C GLY A 70 15.38 38.21 1.34
N ARG A 71 15.60 39.47 0.93
CA ARG A 71 15.91 39.79 -0.49
C ARG A 71 17.21 39.09 -0.90
N GLY A 72 17.14 38.16 -1.84
CA GLY A 72 18.28 37.45 -2.40
C GLY A 72 18.92 36.37 -1.51
N GLN A 73 18.40 36.13 -0.29
CA GLN A 73 18.93 35.11 0.62
C GLN A 73 18.00 33.89 0.66
N SER A 74 18.48 32.78 0.12
CA SER A 74 17.82 31.47 0.17
C SER A 74 18.71 30.42 0.81
N THR A 75 18.11 29.58 1.65
CA THR A 75 18.75 28.36 2.16
C THR A 75 18.07 27.15 1.52
N GLU A 76 18.85 26.15 1.15
CA GLU A 76 18.34 24.86 0.68
C GLU A 76 18.49 23.86 1.82
N TYR A 77 17.42 23.14 2.10
CA TYR A 77 17.39 22.09 3.11
C TYR A 77 17.35 20.73 2.42
N ASP A 78 18.30 19.88 2.79
CA ASP A 78 18.37 18.50 2.35
C ASP A 78 17.21 17.67 2.92
N MET A 79 16.72 16.73 2.12
CA MET A 79 15.63 15.84 2.47
C MET A 79 15.96 14.96 3.66
N ASP A 80 17.23 14.58 3.87
CA ASP A 80 17.62 13.78 5.03
C ASP A 80 17.40 14.53 6.35
N ALA A 81 17.75 15.83 6.38
CA ALA A 81 17.51 16.68 7.54
C ALA A 81 15.99 16.85 7.81
N ILE A 82 15.21 17.06 6.74
CA ILE A 82 13.75 17.14 6.83
C ILE A 82 13.16 15.84 7.34
N CYS A 83 13.55 14.69 6.78
CA CYS A 83 13.07 13.38 7.19
C CYS A 83 13.41 13.10 8.66
N LYS A 84 14.61 13.49 9.12
CA LYS A 84 15.00 13.38 10.54
C LYS A 84 14.10 14.20 11.46
N ALA A 85 13.78 15.45 11.11
CA ALA A 85 12.87 16.27 11.89
C ALA A 85 11.43 15.73 11.86
N VAL A 86 10.98 15.23 10.70
CA VAL A 86 9.66 14.60 10.56
C VAL A 86 9.54 13.34 11.42
N ARG A 87 10.60 12.53 11.55
CA ARG A 87 10.62 11.40 12.48
C ARG A 87 10.34 11.85 13.92
N GLY A 88 10.96 12.94 14.38
CA GLY A 88 10.71 13.50 15.71
C GLY A 88 9.29 14.03 15.90
N LEU A 89 8.70 14.63 14.85
CA LEU A 89 7.30 15.04 14.84
C LEU A 89 6.36 13.83 14.96
N LEU A 90 6.58 12.79 14.16
CA LEU A 90 5.75 11.58 14.17
C LEU A 90 5.91 10.81 15.48
N GLU A 91 7.11 10.77 16.06
CA GLU A 91 7.34 10.23 17.39
C GLU A 91 6.50 10.98 18.44
N SER A 92 6.52 12.32 18.41
CA SER A 92 5.72 13.13 19.32
C SER A 92 4.21 12.90 19.14
N MET A 93 3.75 12.85 17.89
CA MET A 93 2.35 12.56 17.55
C MET A 93 1.91 11.18 18.02
N SER A 94 2.81 10.19 17.98
CA SER A 94 2.52 8.82 18.41
C SER A 94 2.28 8.67 19.91
N ARG A 95 2.70 9.65 20.72
CA ARG A 95 2.43 9.69 22.17
C ARG A 95 1.01 10.11 22.47
N ASP A 96 0.33 10.75 21.52
CA ASP A 96 -1.08 11.14 21.65
C ASP A 96 -1.99 9.90 21.58
N LEU A 97 -2.62 9.56 22.71
CA LEU A 97 -3.49 8.39 22.84
C LEU A 97 -4.66 8.39 21.84
N THR A 98 -5.15 9.57 21.47
CA THR A 98 -6.21 9.68 20.47
C THR A 98 -5.68 9.20 19.13
N PHE A 99 -4.56 9.75 18.66
CA PHE A 99 -3.96 9.38 17.39
C PHE A 99 -3.65 7.88 17.32
N ARG A 100 -3.14 7.30 18.42
CA ARG A 100 -2.92 5.84 18.52
C ARG A 100 -4.22 5.06 18.35
N SER A 101 -5.29 5.48 19.02
CA SER A 101 -6.62 4.87 18.87
C SER A 101 -7.15 5.01 17.44
N MET A 102 -6.89 6.14 16.77
CA MET A 102 -7.27 6.33 15.36
C MET A 102 -6.53 5.35 14.47
N CYS A 103 -5.21 5.24 14.63
CA CYS A 103 -4.38 4.30 13.87
C CYS A 103 -4.86 2.85 14.02
N LEU A 104 -5.13 2.41 15.25
CA LEU A 104 -5.64 1.06 15.51
C LEU A 104 -6.98 0.81 14.82
N ARG A 105 -7.94 1.74 14.97
CA ARG A 105 -9.28 1.61 14.36
C ARG A 105 -9.21 1.62 12.83
N THR A 106 -8.37 2.47 12.25
CA THR A 106 -8.18 2.51 10.79
C THR A 106 -7.48 1.24 10.29
N ALA A 107 -6.51 0.68 11.04
CA ALA A 107 -5.87 -0.58 10.68
C ALA A 107 -6.88 -1.74 10.68
N VAL A 108 -7.74 -1.82 11.70
CA VAL A 108 -8.83 -2.81 11.76
C VAL A 108 -9.81 -2.60 10.60
N LEU A 109 -10.20 -1.36 10.28
CA LEU A 109 -11.08 -1.07 9.14
C LEU A 109 -10.46 -1.55 7.81
N LEU A 110 -9.17 -1.28 7.58
CA LEU A 110 -8.47 -1.72 6.37
C LEU A 110 -8.32 -3.24 6.32
N GLN A 111 -8.02 -3.88 7.45
CA GLN A 111 -7.93 -5.33 7.56
C GLN A 111 -9.29 -5.97 7.27
N ASP A 112 -10.37 -5.42 7.83
CA ASP A 112 -11.74 -5.86 7.59
C ASP A 112 -12.11 -5.80 6.12
N MET A 113 -11.71 -4.74 5.42
CA MET A 113 -11.90 -4.60 3.98
C MET A 113 -11.09 -5.62 3.17
N ALA A 114 -9.88 -5.97 3.64
CA ALA A 114 -8.98 -6.90 2.97
C ALA A 114 -9.39 -8.37 3.16
N ILE A 115 -9.95 -8.72 4.31
CA ILE A 115 -10.32 -10.11 4.65
C ILE A 115 -11.75 -10.49 4.24
N VAL A 116 -12.52 -9.57 3.64
CA VAL A 116 -13.89 -9.88 3.19
C VAL A 116 -13.84 -11.08 2.24
N PRO A 117 -14.49 -12.20 2.58
CA PRO A 117 -14.44 -13.38 1.75
C PRO A 117 -15.33 -13.24 0.52
N LYS A 118 -15.04 -14.04 -0.50
CA LYS A 118 -15.90 -14.16 -1.68
C LYS A 118 -16.49 -15.55 -1.76
N VAL A 119 -17.81 -15.61 -1.89
CA VAL A 119 -18.56 -16.88 -1.87
C VAL A 119 -18.53 -17.53 -3.26
N VAL A 120 -18.29 -18.84 -3.27
CA VAL A 120 -18.39 -19.72 -4.43
C VAL A 120 -19.50 -20.72 -4.15
N MET A 121 -20.52 -20.74 -5.01
CA MET A 121 -21.72 -21.57 -4.83
C MET A 121 -21.78 -22.75 -5.79
N ASP A 122 -21.09 -22.68 -6.93
CA ASP A 122 -21.00 -23.75 -7.91
C ASP A 122 -19.54 -24.16 -8.06
N LYS A 123 -19.26 -25.46 -8.01
CA LYS A 123 -17.91 -26.00 -8.19
C LYS A 123 -17.33 -25.64 -9.56
N LYS A 124 -18.19 -25.45 -10.57
CA LYS A 124 -17.78 -25.02 -11.92
C LYS A 124 -17.15 -23.63 -11.94
N ASP A 125 -17.50 -22.76 -10.99
CA ASP A 125 -16.89 -21.43 -10.87
C ASP A 125 -15.39 -21.52 -10.59
N PHE A 126 -14.91 -22.60 -9.96
CA PHE A 126 -13.47 -22.80 -9.73
C PHE A 126 -12.70 -23.03 -11.02
N ALA A 127 -13.33 -23.49 -12.11
CA ALA A 127 -12.61 -23.60 -13.39
C ALA A 127 -12.18 -22.22 -13.92
N LEU A 128 -13.03 -21.21 -13.71
CA LEU A 128 -12.82 -19.84 -14.16
C LEU A 128 -13.38 -18.83 -13.15
N LEU A 129 -12.62 -18.58 -12.09
CA LEU A 129 -13.02 -17.57 -11.11
C LEU A 129 -12.92 -16.17 -11.73
N PRO A 130 -13.95 -15.31 -11.60
CA PRO A 130 -13.86 -13.93 -12.04
C PRO A 130 -12.86 -13.14 -11.16
N GLU A 131 -12.27 -12.09 -11.73
CA GLU A 131 -11.31 -11.20 -11.03
C GLU A 131 -11.86 -10.66 -9.69
N THR A 132 -13.17 -10.39 -9.64
CA THR A 132 -13.87 -9.90 -8.44
C THR A 132 -13.84 -10.87 -7.26
N LYS A 133 -13.66 -12.17 -7.53
CA LYS A 133 -13.41 -13.23 -6.54
C LYS A 133 -11.90 -13.43 -6.32
N ARG A 134 -11.09 -13.46 -7.39
CA ARG A 134 -9.62 -13.62 -7.27
C ARG A 134 -8.95 -12.55 -6.42
N ARG A 135 -9.52 -11.35 -6.32
CA ARG A 135 -8.98 -10.25 -5.51
C ARG A 135 -9.12 -10.41 -3.99
N SER A 136 -9.83 -11.42 -3.47
CA SER A 136 -9.94 -11.62 -2.02
C SER A 136 -8.85 -12.56 -1.51
N LEU A 137 -8.35 -12.31 -0.29
CA LEU A 137 -7.46 -13.25 0.40
C LEU A 137 -8.14 -14.57 0.76
N TRP A 138 -9.47 -14.61 0.65
CA TRP A 138 -10.26 -15.73 1.10
C TRP A 138 -11.43 -16.04 0.19
N LEU A 139 -11.68 -17.32 -0.03
CA LEU A 139 -12.90 -17.83 -0.64
C LEU A 139 -13.69 -18.65 0.36
N THR A 140 -15.00 -18.51 0.27
CA THR A 140 -15.94 -19.36 0.98
C THR A 140 -16.55 -20.31 -0.03
N ASP A 141 -16.10 -21.56 -0.02
CA ASP A 141 -16.64 -22.62 -0.87
C ASP A 141 -17.87 -23.24 -0.23
N LEU A 142 -19.03 -23.03 -0.86
CA LEU A 142 -20.31 -23.63 -0.51
C LEU A 142 -20.84 -24.53 -1.63
N SER A 143 -19.98 -24.96 -2.55
CA SER A 143 -20.36 -25.74 -3.72
C SER A 143 -21.00 -27.10 -3.39
N ASN A 144 -20.67 -27.66 -2.21
CA ASN A 144 -21.28 -28.88 -1.69
C ASN A 144 -22.43 -28.64 -0.70
N GLY A 145 -22.88 -27.40 -0.53
CA GLY A 145 -23.90 -26.99 0.43
C GLY A 145 -23.33 -26.30 1.67
N LYS A 146 -24.21 -25.68 2.47
CA LYS A 146 -23.82 -24.87 3.64
C LYS A 146 -23.29 -25.67 4.83
N GLU A 147 -23.67 -26.94 4.95
CA GLU A 147 -23.28 -27.82 6.07
C GLU A 147 -21.89 -28.45 5.89
N SER A 148 -21.36 -28.41 4.66
CA SER A 148 -20.09 -29.00 4.24
C SER A 148 -19.15 -27.97 3.60
N GLY A 149 -19.38 -26.68 3.90
CA GLY A 149 -18.61 -25.58 3.32
C GLY A 149 -17.17 -25.51 3.85
N ALA A 150 -16.29 -24.94 3.04
CA ALA A 150 -14.88 -24.75 3.37
C ALA A 150 -14.47 -23.28 3.20
N PHE A 151 -13.54 -22.85 4.04
CA PHE A 151 -12.92 -21.55 3.95
C PHE A 151 -11.49 -21.70 3.43
N LEU A 152 -11.26 -21.20 2.21
CA LEU A 152 -10.06 -21.47 1.43
C LEU A 152 -9.15 -20.24 1.41
N PRO A 153 -7.86 -20.38 1.74
CA PRO A 153 -6.89 -19.31 1.53
C PRO A 153 -6.68 -19.05 0.03
N CYS A 154 -6.56 -17.79 -0.33
CA CYS A 154 -6.27 -17.31 -1.68
C CYS A 154 -4.96 -16.53 -1.68
N PHE A 155 -3.96 -17.17 -1.11
CA PHE A 155 -2.59 -16.74 -0.98
C PHE A 155 -1.71 -17.97 -0.78
N ASP A 156 -0.43 -17.86 -1.06
CA ASP A 156 0.54 -18.92 -0.77
C ASP A 156 0.74 -19.00 0.75
N VAL A 157 0.36 -20.15 1.31
CA VAL A 157 0.48 -20.47 2.73
C VAL A 157 1.90 -20.91 2.97
N THR A 158 2.64 -20.20 3.84
CA THR A 158 4.02 -20.58 4.13
C THR A 158 4.07 -21.85 4.97
N ASP A 159 5.24 -22.48 5.04
CA ASP A 159 5.45 -23.67 5.86
C ASP A 159 5.06 -23.41 7.33
N GLU A 160 5.36 -22.23 7.87
CA GLU A 160 4.99 -21.84 9.24
C GLU A 160 3.47 -21.60 9.42
N GLU A 161 2.77 -21.17 8.37
CA GLU A 161 1.33 -20.93 8.40
C GLU A 161 0.52 -22.23 8.19
N SER A 162 1.14 -23.25 7.58
CA SER A 162 0.49 -24.49 7.14
C SER A 162 -0.25 -25.21 8.26
N GLU A 163 0.32 -25.25 9.46
CA GLU A 163 -0.27 -25.88 10.65
C GLU A 163 -1.66 -25.33 11.00
N LEU A 164 -1.97 -24.09 10.58
CA LEU A 164 -3.26 -23.45 10.82
C LEU A 164 -4.37 -23.98 9.91
N PHE A 165 -4.02 -24.54 8.76
CA PHE A 165 -4.95 -24.94 7.70
C PHE A 165 -4.93 -26.44 7.40
N LEU A 166 -3.83 -27.13 7.71
CA LEU A 166 -3.64 -28.54 7.38
C LEU A 166 -4.70 -29.42 8.05
N LYS A 167 -5.46 -30.11 7.21
CA LYS A 167 -6.38 -31.17 7.61
C LYS A 167 -6.15 -32.43 6.78
N ASN A 168 -6.30 -33.58 7.44
CA ASN A 168 -6.22 -34.90 6.82
C ASN A 168 -4.93 -35.13 5.98
N GLY A 169 -3.82 -34.47 6.33
CA GLY A 169 -2.51 -34.61 5.68
C GLY A 169 -2.23 -33.58 4.60
N ASP A 170 -3.19 -33.28 3.72
CA ASP A 170 -2.92 -32.53 2.47
C ASP A 170 -3.92 -31.40 2.15
N GLU A 171 -5.04 -31.29 2.87
CA GLU A 171 -6.09 -30.31 2.55
C GLU A 171 -5.88 -29.01 3.35
N LEU A 172 -5.79 -27.86 2.66
CA LEU A 172 -5.60 -26.54 3.27
C LEU A 172 -6.91 -25.76 3.30
N TYR A 173 -7.68 -25.89 4.38
CA TYR A 173 -8.92 -25.14 4.58
C TYR A 173 -9.29 -25.02 6.05
N LEU A 174 -10.17 -24.06 6.37
CA LEU A 174 -10.88 -24.06 7.65
C LEU A 174 -12.32 -24.53 7.45
N ASP A 175 -12.84 -25.31 8.38
CA ASP A 175 -14.25 -25.65 8.39
C ASP A 175 -15.07 -24.36 8.51
N LEU A 176 -16.14 -24.28 7.74
CA LEU A 176 -17.02 -23.12 7.76
C LEU A 176 -17.81 -23.05 9.08
N PRO A 177 -17.69 -21.98 9.88
CA PRO A 177 -18.67 -21.69 10.92
C PRO A 177 -20.01 -21.29 10.25
N LYS A 178 -21.14 -21.62 10.88
CA LYS A 178 -22.48 -21.39 10.32
C LYS A 178 -22.70 -19.93 9.85
N GLY A 179 -22.76 -19.69 8.54
CA GLY A 179 -23.21 -18.39 7.98
C GLY A 179 -22.43 -17.88 6.77
N ALA A 180 -21.20 -18.35 6.56
CA ALA A 180 -20.32 -17.98 5.45
C ALA A 180 -20.02 -16.47 5.32
N ASP A 181 -20.11 -15.68 6.40
CA ASP A 181 -19.87 -14.24 6.37
C ASP A 181 -18.57 -13.81 7.08
N ILE A 182 -18.25 -12.51 7.05
CA ILE A 182 -17.03 -11.96 7.68
C ILE A 182 -16.98 -12.20 9.20
N ARG A 183 -18.12 -12.28 9.88
CA ARG A 183 -18.21 -12.54 11.32
C ARG A 183 -17.79 -13.97 11.63
N ASP A 184 -18.13 -14.91 10.74
CA ASP A 184 -17.72 -16.30 10.87
C ASP A 184 -16.19 -16.42 10.80
N ILE A 185 -15.56 -15.73 9.84
CA ILE A 185 -14.09 -15.72 9.73
C ILE A 185 -13.45 -15.12 10.99
N ARG A 186 -13.99 -14.01 11.49
CA ARG A 186 -13.51 -13.43 12.75
C ARG A 186 -13.64 -14.40 13.92
N SER A 187 -14.71 -15.18 13.97
CA SER A 187 -14.94 -16.17 15.03
C SER A 187 -13.88 -17.29 15.05
N THR A 188 -13.28 -17.62 13.89
CA THR A 188 -12.17 -18.59 13.81
C THR A 188 -10.86 -18.08 14.43
N ALA A 189 -10.78 -16.77 14.68
CA ALA A 189 -9.57 -16.05 15.08
C ALA A 189 -8.37 -16.26 14.14
N ILE A 190 -8.59 -16.72 12.90
CA ILE A 190 -7.50 -17.07 11.97
C ILE A 190 -6.56 -15.89 11.71
N VAL A 191 -7.09 -14.69 11.56
CA VAL A 191 -6.30 -13.48 11.32
C VAL A 191 -5.34 -13.18 12.49
N SER A 192 -5.80 -13.40 13.73
CA SER A 192 -4.96 -13.25 14.92
C SER A 192 -3.86 -14.33 14.98
N LYS A 193 -4.18 -15.56 14.57
CA LYS A 193 -3.21 -16.66 14.51
C LYS A 193 -2.14 -16.39 13.44
N LEU A 194 -2.54 -15.98 12.24
CA LEU A 194 -1.64 -15.56 11.16
C LEU A 194 -0.74 -14.39 11.59
N THR A 195 -1.29 -13.42 12.32
CA THR A 195 -0.52 -12.31 12.90
C THR A 195 0.51 -12.79 13.94
N ALA A 196 0.20 -13.85 14.69
CA ALA A 196 1.14 -14.42 15.66
C ALA A 196 2.29 -15.18 14.98
N VAL A 197 2.04 -15.80 13.82
CA VAL A 197 3.04 -16.52 13.01
C VAL A 197 3.94 -15.54 12.26
N ASP A 198 3.37 -14.66 11.44
CA ASP A 198 4.10 -13.63 10.71
C ASP A 198 3.43 -12.25 10.85
N PRO A 199 3.78 -11.48 11.90
CA PRO A 199 3.23 -10.14 12.09
C PRO A 199 3.69 -9.16 11.00
N VAL A 200 4.81 -9.42 10.32
CA VAL A 200 5.34 -8.55 9.28
C VAL A 200 4.50 -8.64 8.01
N ARG A 201 3.97 -9.83 7.71
CA ARG A 201 3.00 -10.04 6.63
C ARG A 201 1.59 -9.61 7.01
N TRP A 202 1.08 -10.02 8.17
CA TRP A 202 -0.36 -9.95 8.47
C TRP A 202 -0.81 -8.73 9.27
N TYR A 203 0.10 -8.00 9.91
CA TYR A 203 -0.23 -6.85 10.76
C TYR A 203 0.44 -5.55 10.31
N MET A 204 1.75 -5.56 10.09
CA MET A 204 2.53 -4.36 9.75
C MET A 204 1.98 -3.59 8.53
N PRO A 205 1.55 -4.23 7.43
CA PRO A 205 1.03 -3.49 6.27
C PRO A 205 -0.19 -2.64 6.61
N PHE A 206 -1.11 -3.16 7.43
CA PHE A 206 -2.32 -2.47 7.84
C PHE A 206 -2.02 -1.35 8.83
N GLN A 207 -1.10 -1.56 9.77
CA GLN A 207 -0.67 -0.55 10.73
C GLN A 207 0.02 0.65 10.03
N ILE A 208 0.97 0.35 9.13
CA ILE A 208 1.65 1.37 8.33
C ILE A 208 0.66 2.07 7.41
N GLY A 209 -0.22 1.30 6.75
CA GLY A 209 -1.28 1.82 5.88
C GLY A 209 -2.18 2.82 6.60
N ALA A 210 -2.65 2.47 7.79
CA ALA A 210 -3.49 3.31 8.63
C ALA A 210 -2.82 4.64 8.99
N MET A 211 -1.59 4.58 9.49
CA MET A 211 -0.83 5.77 9.85
C MET A 211 -0.50 6.62 8.63
N GLY A 212 -0.12 6.02 7.51
CA GLY A 212 0.14 6.70 6.25
C GLY A 212 -1.08 7.51 5.79
N VAL A 213 -2.25 6.88 5.76
CA VAL A 213 -3.51 7.56 5.41
C VAL A 213 -3.82 8.68 6.41
N LEU A 214 -3.76 8.40 7.71
CA LEU A 214 -4.09 9.39 8.75
C LEU A 214 -3.17 10.60 8.72
N MET A 215 -1.90 10.42 8.36
CA MET A 215 -0.95 11.53 8.20
C MET A 215 -1.03 12.20 6.82
N GLY A 216 -1.86 11.71 5.88
CA GLY A 216 -2.02 12.31 4.56
C GLY A 216 -0.86 12.01 3.59
N PHE A 217 -0.22 10.84 3.73
CA PHE A 217 0.61 10.25 2.67
C PHE A 217 -0.27 9.81 1.49
N SER A 218 0.32 9.63 0.31
CA SER A 218 -0.41 9.07 -0.84
C SER A 218 -0.84 7.63 -0.52
N ALA A 219 -1.90 7.14 -1.15
CA ALA A 219 -2.26 5.72 -1.08
C ALA A 219 -1.53 4.98 -2.21
N VAL A 220 -0.24 4.68 -2.01
CA VAL A 220 0.61 3.98 -3.00
C VAL A 220 0.66 4.73 -4.34
N GLY A 221 0.99 6.03 -4.28
CA GLY A 221 1.05 6.91 -5.45
C GLY A 221 -0.31 7.46 -5.92
N GLY A 222 -1.42 7.00 -5.34
CA GLY A 222 -2.77 7.52 -5.59
C GLY A 222 -3.25 8.55 -4.57
N GLU A 223 -4.33 9.26 -4.90
CA GLU A 223 -4.99 10.17 -3.97
C GLU A 223 -5.69 9.41 -2.82
N SER A 224 -5.55 9.92 -1.60
CA SER A 224 -6.07 9.33 -0.35
C SER A 224 -6.79 10.35 0.54
N ILE A 225 -6.90 11.60 0.09
CA ILE A 225 -7.24 12.74 0.95
C ILE A 225 -8.67 12.68 1.45
N ASP A 226 -9.63 12.24 0.64
CA ASP A 226 -11.03 12.16 1.04
C ASP A 226 -11.24 11.05 2.06
N PHE A 227 -10.50 9.95 1.92
CA PHE A 227 -10.50 8.88 2.91
C PHE A 227 -9.89 9.36 4.24
N ALA A 228 -8.72 10.00 4.20
CA ALA A 228 -8.07 10.57 5.38
C ALA A 228 -8.97 11.61 6.07
N ASP A 229 -9.53 12.55 5.31
CA ASP A 229 -10.46 13.57 5.81
C ASP A 229 -11.69 12.94 6.46
N SER A 230 -12.25 11.87 5.88
CA SER A 230 -13.42 11.19 6.43
C SER A 230 -13.12 10.56 7.79
N LEU A 231 -11.93 9.98 7.97
CA LEU A 231 -11.48 9.46 9.26
C LEU A 231 -11.36 10.56 10.32
N TRP A 232 -10.74 11.69 9.98
CA TRP A 232 -10.57 12.82 10.89
C TRP A 232 -11.89 13.54 11.20
N ARG A 233 -12.80 13.68 10.24
CA ARG A 233 -14.16 14.21 10.49
C ARG A 233 -14.97 13.29 11.39
N GLY A 234 -14.86 11.97 11.21
CA GLY A 234 -15.49 10.97 12.08
C GLY A 234 -14.99 11.10 13.52
N TYR A 235 -13.69 11.35 13.70
CA TYR A 235 -13.11 11.66 15.00
C TYR A 235 -13.71 12.92 15.63
N ASP A 236 -13.73 14.05 14.93
CA ASP A 236 -14.24 15.32 15.46
C ASP A 236 -15.70 15.23 15.89
N LYS A 237 -16.50 14.44 15.15
CA LYS A 237 -17.91 14.18 15.45
C LYS A 237 -18.14 13.11 16.51
N LYS A 238 -17.08 12.53 17.08
CA LYS A 238 -17.14 11.35 17.98
C LYS A 238 -17.91 10.16 17.38
N SER A 239 -17.98 10.10 16.05
CA SER A 239 -18.69 9.09 15.27
C SER A 239 -17.68 8.39 14.37
N PHE A 240 -16.79 7.62 15.00
CA PHE A 240 -15.75 6.90 14.28
C PHE A 240 -16.36 5.84 13.36
N LEU A 241 -15.83 5.76 12.14
CA LEU A 241 -16.20 4.73 11.17
C LEU A 241 -15.94 3.35 11.77
N ARG A 242 -16.95 2.49 11.76
CA ARG A 242 -16.88 1.13 12.33
C ARG A 242 -16.73 0.08 11.25
N LYS A 243 -17.24 0.35 10.05
CA LYS A 243 -17.20 -0.55 8.90
C LYS A 243 -17.08 0.23 7.60
N ALA A 244 -16.67 -0.47 6.55
CA ALA A 244 -16.48 0.12 5.21
C ALA A 244 -17.75 0.76 4.63
N ASP A 245 -18.93 0.30 5.05
CA ASP A 245 -20.22 0.86 4.61
C ASP A 245 -20.50 2.25 5.16
N ASP A 246 -19.81 2.65 6.23
CA ASP A 246 -19.94 3.99 6.81
C ASP A 246 -19.19 5.05 5.95
N LEU A 247 -18.39 4.61 4.97
CA LEU A 247 -17.72 5.48 4.01
C LEU A 247 -18.62 5.78 2.81
N GLU A 248 -18.58 7.02 2.34
CA GLU A 248 -19.36 7.49 1.19
C GLU A 248 -18.47 8.15 0.13
N GLY A 249 -18.98 8.25 -1.10
CA GLY A 249 -18.33 8.97 -2.20
C GLY A 249 -16.89 8.51 -2.47
N GLN A 250 -15.99 9.49 -2.70
CA GLN A 250 -14.59 9.23 -3.01
C GLN A 250 -13.81 8.58 -1.87
N ALA A 251 -14.21 8.82 -0.61
CA ALA A 251 -13.57 8.19 0.55
C ALA A 251 -13.68 6.66 0.50
N LYS A 252 -14.84 6.13 0.09
CA LYS A 252 -15.05 4.68 -0.08
C LYS A 252 -14.20 4.11 -1.22
N VAL A 253 -14.08 4.83 -2.32
CA VAL A 253 -13.26 4.43 -3.49
C VAL A 253 -11.79 4.39 -3.11
N GLN A 254 -11.28 5.43 -2.48
CA GLN A 254 -9.88 5.53 -2.03
C GLN A 254 -9.56 4.45 -0.97
N ALA A 255 -10.44 4.22 0.01
CA ALA A 255 -10.28 3.16 0.99
C ALA A 255 -10.23 1.77 0.33
N SER A 256 -11.09 1.52 -0.67
CA SER A 256 -11.14 0.25 -1.39
C SER A 256 -9.87 0.01 -2.21
N ARG A 257 -9.33 1.06 -2.85
CA ARG A 257 -8.03 0.99 -3.56
C ARG A 257 -6.89 0.69 -2.61
N MET A 258 -6.86 1.34 -1.45
CA MET A 258 -5.87 1.08 -0.41
C MET A 258 -5.95 -0.36 0.11
N ALA A 259 -7.16 -0.84 0.43
CA ALA A 259 -7.36 -2.22 0.87
C ALA A 259 -6.91 -3.23 -0.21
N MET A 260 -7.20 -2.97 -1.48
CA MET A 260 -6.74 -3.82 -2.60
C MET A 260 -5.21 -3.85 -2.70
N ALA A 261 -4.55 -2.70 -2.54
CA ALA A 261 -3.09 -2.63 -2.54
C ALA A 261 -2.48 -3.45 -1.39
N LEU A 262 -3.07 -3.35 -0.19
CA LEU A 262 -2.67 -4.14 0.98
C LEU A 262 -2.93 -5.64 0.78
N VAL A 263 -4.05 -6.03 0.16
CA VAL A 263 -4.32 -7.43 -0.19
C VAL A 263 -3.24 -7.97 -1.15
N SER A 264 -2.91 -7.22 -2.21
CA SER A 264 -1.84 -7.63 -3.13
C SER A 264 -0.51 -7.80 -2.40
N LEU A 265 -0.17 -6.88 -1.50
CA LEU A 265 1.04 -6.95 -0.66
C LEU A 265 1.05 -8.20 0.23
N VAL A 266 -0.01 -8.44 1.01
CA VAL A 266 -0.11 -9.58 1.92
C VAL A 266 -0.02 -10.90 1.14
N ARG A 267 -0.75 -11.02 0.03
CA ARG A 267 -0.73 -12.21 -0.81
C ARG A 267 0.66 -12.51 -1.34
N HIS A 268 1.32 -11.52 -1.92
CA HIS A 268 2.59 -11.70 -2.63
C HIS A 268 3.82 -11.53 -1.74
N TRP A 269 3.64 -11.30 -0.44
CA TRP A 269 4.70 -11.10 0.53
C TRP A 269 5.87 -12.10 0.40
N PRO A 270 5.63 -13.43 0.25
CA PRO A 270 6.72 -14.40 0.15
C PRO A 270 7.61 -14.22 -1.09
N TYR A 271 7.10 -13.57 -2.13
CA TYR A 271 7.79 -13.43 -3.41
C TYR A 271 8.62 -12.15 -3.52
N LEU A 272 8.28 -11.13 -2.72
CA LEU A 272 8.84 -9.79 -2.87
C LEU A 272 10.36 -9.73 -2.61
N GLN A 273 10.90 -10.65 -1.82
CA GLN A 273 12.35 -10.69 -1.55
C GLN A 273 13.15 -11.21 -2.74
N ALA A 274 12.55 -12.07 -3.56
CA ALA A 274 13.18 -12.62 -4.76
C ALA A 274 12.94 -11.74 -6.02
N LEU A 275 12.19 -10.64 -5.86
CA LEU A 275 11.86 -9.72 -6.93
C LEU A 275 12.87 -8.58 -6.95
N GLU A 276 13.72 -8.56 -7.97
CA GLU A 276 14.63 -7.46 -8.22
C GLU A 276 13.96 -6.39 -9.07
N TYR A 277 14.21 -5.13 -8.73
CA TYR A 277 13.66 -3.98 -9.44
C TYR A 277 14.78 -3.05 -9.89
N ARG A 278 14.69 -2.61 -11.14
CA ARG A 278 15.51 -1.51 -11.67
C ARG A 278 14.72 -0.67 -12.67
N GLU A 279 15.18 0.56 -12.87
CA GLU A 279 14.68 1.48 -13.88
C GLU A 279 15.71 1.60 -15.00
N HIS A 280 15.26 1.59 -16.24
CA HIS A 280 16.13 1.78 -17.42
C HIS A 280 15.37 2.49 -18.54
N TYR A 281 16.00 3.39 -19.28
CA TYR A 281 15.31 4.15 -20.35
C TYR A 281 14.96 3.30 -21.59
N ASP A 282 15.64 2.17 -21.77
CA ASP A 282 15.35 1.17 -22.80
C ASP A 282 15.34 -0.23 -22.19
N SER A 283 14.19 -0.65 -21.65
CA SER A 283 14.09 -1.99 -21.03
C SER A 283 14.29 -3.14 -22.01
N GLU A 284 13.98 -2.95 -23.30
CA GLU A 284 14.14 -4.01 -24.30
C GLU A 284 15.62 -4.23 -24.64
N GLY A 285 16.38 -3.15 -24.83
CA GLY A 285 17.82 -3.22 -25.06
C GLY A 285 18.57 -3.86 -23.89
N ASP A 286 18.33 -3.35 -22.67
CA ASP A 286 18.97 -3.84 -21.44
C ASP A 286 18.75 -5.34 -21.24
N LEU A 287 17.49 -5.80 -21.33
CA LEU A 287 17.17 -7.22 -21.14
C LEU A 287 17.81 -8.10 -22.22
N LYS A 288 17.83 -7.66 -23.48
CA LYS A 288 18.50 -8.41 -24.56
C LYS A 288 20.01 -8.54 -24.32
N GLU A 289 20.66 -7.48 -23.85
CA GLU A 289 22.09 -7.52 -23.48
C GLU A 289 22.35 -8.47 -22.31
N CYS A 290 21.41 -8.59 -21.37
CA CYS A 290 21.42 -9.58 -20.30
C CYS A 290 21.00 -11.01 -20.73
N GLY A 291 20.85 -11.29 -22.02
CA GLY A 291 20.53 -12.64 -22.53
C GLY A 291 19.06 -13.02 -22.47
N TYR A 292 18.15 -12.09 -22.15
CA TYR A 292 16.72 -12.35 -22.12
C TYR A 292 16.09 -12.39 -23.52
N SER A 293 15.21 -13.36 -23.73
CA SER A 293 14.41 -13.52 -24.94
C SER A 293 12.95 -13.15 -24.69
N ARG A 294 12.35 -12.34 -25.58
CA ARG A 294 10.94 -11.96 -25.48
C ARG A 294 10.05 -13.19 -25.67
N LYS A 295 9.10 -13.40 -24.76
CA LYS A 295 8.09 -14.47 -24.87
C LYS A 295 6.75 -13.95 -25.32
N ARG A 296 6.28 -12.86 -24.71
CA ARG A 296 4.94 -12.29 -24.95
C ARG A 296 4.88 -10.83 -24.58
N ARG A 297 3.87 -10.15 -25.09
CA ARG A 297 3.65 -8.72 -24.90
C ARG A 297 2.16 -8.43 -24.89
N PHE A 298 1.73 -7.57 -23.97
CA PHE A 298 0.34 -7.14 -23.85
C PHE A 298 0.26 -5.72 -23.28
N ASP A 299 -0.90 -5.08 -23.41
CA ASP A 299 -1.14 -3.73 -22.92
C ASP A 299 -1.92 -3.75 -21.60
N ILE A 300 -1.46 -2.94 -20.65
CA ILE A 300 -2.18 -2.65 -19.40
C ILE A 300 -2.81 -1.26 -19.52
N PRO A 301 -4.14 -1.14 -19.42
CA PRO A 301 -4.82 0.14 -19.55
C PRO A 301 -4.54 1.08 -18.36
N GLN A 302 -4.78 2.37 -18.59
CA GLN A 302 -4.74 3.39 -17.54
C GLN A 302 -5.65 3.00 -16.37
N GLY A 303 -5.18 3.23 -15.15
CA GLY A 303 -5.91 2.98 -13.90
C GLY A 303 -5.57 1.64 -13.22
N GLN A 304 -4.99 0.66 -13.92
CA GLN A 304 -4.61 -0.61 -13.29
C GLN A 304 -3.27 -0.53 -12.53
N LEU A 305 -2.28 0.13 -13.14
CA LEU A 305 -0.95 0.39 -12.58
C LEU A 305 -0.68 1.90 -12.40
N GLY A 306 -1.72 2.74 -12.36
CA GLY A 306 -1.58 4.19 -12.18
C GLY A 306 -2.12 5.00 -13.35
N ASP A 307 -1.68 6.24 -13.46
CA ASP A 307 -2.35 7.26 -14.30
C ASP A 307 -1.98 7.23 -15.78
N ILE A 308 -1.16 6.27 -16.21
CA ILE A 308 -0.82 6.04 -17.62
C ILE A 308 -1.05 4.57 -17.99
N SER A 309 -1.21 4.29 -19.28
CA SER A 309 -1.16 2.91 -19.79
C SER A 309 0.28 2.44 -19.93
N TYR A 310 0.46 1.12 -19.91
CA TYR A 310 1.76 0.47 -20.00
C TYR A 310 1.74 -0.61 -21.07
N VAL A 311 2.83 -0.69 -21.83
CA VAL A 311 3.15 -1.88 -22.61
C VAL A 311 3.99 -2.79 -21.73
N VAL A 312 3.50 -4.00 -21.47
CA VAL A 312 4.23 -5.01 -20.70
C VAL A 312 4.77 -6.08 -21.63
N THR A 313 6.05 -6.39 -21.47
CA THR A 313 6.70 -7.48 -22.19
C THR A 313 7.33 -8.43 -21.18
N VAL A 314 7.03 -9.72 -21.32
CA VAL A 314 7.64 -10.76 -20.50
C VAL A 314 8.75 -11.44 -21.28
N TYR A 315 9.87 -11.64 -20.60
CA TYR A 315 11.08 -12.23 -21.12
C TYR A 315 11.55 -13.39 -20.24
N ASP A 316 12.39 -14.24 -20.81
CA ASP A 316 12.95 -15.44 -20.18
C ASP A 316 14.37 -15.64 -20.73
N ASN A 317 15.32 -15.91 -19.83
CA ASN A 317 16.74 -16.07 -20.15
C ASN A 317 17.17 -17.53 -20.43
N GLY A 318 16.27 -18.50 -20.32
CA GLY A 318 16.56 -19.93 -20.48
C GLY A 318 17.30 -20.57 -19.29
N GLU A 319 17.68 -19.78 -18.28
CA GLU A 319 18.40 -20.21 -17.08
C GLU A 319 17.49 -20.21 -15.83
N GLY A 320 16.16 -20.16 -16.05
CA GLY A 320 15.17 -20.23 -14.98
C GLY A 320 14.85 -18.88 -14.33
N HIS A 321 15.06 -17.76 -15.05
CA HIS A 321 14.59 -16.44 -14.64
C HIS A 321 13.61 -15.84 -15.64
N ILE A 322 12.70 -15.03 -15.11
CA ILE A 322 11.71 -14.26 -15.85
C ILE A 322 11.94 -12.78 -15.57
N ALA A 323 11.92 -11.98 -16.63
CA ALA A 323 11.92 -10.52 -16.52
C ALA A 323 10.65 -9.91 -17.11
N ILE A 324 10.13 -8.89 -16.45
CA ILE A 324 8.94 -8.14 -16.85
C ILE A 324 9.38 -6.69 -17.11
N GLY A 325 9.41 -6.30 -18.39
CA GLY A 325 9.63 -4.91 -18.80
C GLY A 325 8.31 -4.18 -18.95
N CYS A 326 8.15 -3.05 -18.25
CA CYS A 326 6.95 -2.21 -18.29
C CYS A 326 7.28 -0.82 -18.82
N LYS A 327 6.91 -0.56 -20.07
CA LYS A 327 7.13 0.71 -20.76
C LYS A 327 5.89 1.60 -20.67
N GLY A 328 6.04 2.78 -20.05
CA GLY A 328 4.94 3.72 -19.87
C GLY A 328 4.62 4.52 -21.14
N ASN A 329 3.34 4.66 -21.48
CA ASN A 329 2.88 5.50 -22.60
C ASN A 329 2.67 6.96 -22.17
N GLY A 330 3.65 7.55 -21.49
CA GLY A 330 3.58 8.92 -21.00
C GLY A 330 4.50 9.19 -19.83
N ARG A 331 4.55 10.45 -19.39
CA ARG A 331 5.28 10.85 -18.19
C ARG A 331 4.49 10.47 -16.95
N THR A 332 5.19 9.94 -15.95
CA THR A 332 4.64 9.65 -14.63
C THR A 332 5.62 10.09 -13.55
N SER A 333 5.12 10.30 -12.33
CA SER A 333 5.93 10.60 -11.16
C SER A 333 6.35 9.34 -10.39
N LEU A 334 6.01 8.15 -10.89
CA LEU A 334 6.20 6.89 -10.17
C LEU A 334 7.57 6.24 -10.41
N HIS A 335 8.20 6.53 -11.55
CA HIS A 335 9.49 5.98 -11.98
C HIS A 335 10.09 6.89 -13.08
N ASP A 336 11.39 6.80 -13.30
CA ASP A 336 12.11 7.49 -14.38
C ASP A 336 12.62 6.48 -15.43
N GLY A 337 11.82 6.24 -16.47
CA GLY A 337 12.14 5.32 -17.56
C GLY A 337 11.13 4.18 -17.69
N ASP A 338 11.62 3.00 -18.06
CA ASP A 338 10.86 1.75 -18.03
C ASP A 338 11.17 1.01 -16.73
N MET A 339 10.16 0.38 -16.14
CA MET A 339 10.36 -0.49 -14.97
C MET A 339 10.74 -1.89 -15.44
N ILE A 340 11.74 -2.49 -14.80
CA ILE A 340 12.15 -3.88 -15.02
C ILE A 340 12.02 -4.63 -13.69
N PHE A 341 11.28 -5.72 -13.72
CA PHE A 341 11.18 -6.67 -12.60
C PHE A 341 11.80 -7.99 -13.01
N ASP A 342 12.80 -8.48 -12.29
CA ASP A 342 13.47 -9.76 -12.51
C ASP A 342 13.19 -10.68 -11.32
N MET A 343 12.89 -11.94 -11.59
CA MET A 343 12.72 -12.95 -10.55
C MET A 343 12.95 -14.38 -11.10
N PRO A 344 13.23 -15.34 -10.22
CA PRO A 344 13.24 -16.75 -10.61
C PRO A 344 11.89 -17.23 -11.16
N ASP A 345 11.91 -18.05 -12.21
CA ASP A 345 10.70 -18.56 -12.88
C ASP A 345 9.78 -19.34 -11.91
N HIS A 346 10.36 -20.11 -10.99
CA HIS A 346 9.57 -20.83 -9.99
C HIS A 346 8.82 -19.89 -9.02
N VAL A 347 9.37 -18.70 -8.73
CA VAL A 347 8.70 -17.67 -7.92
C VAL A 347 7.56 -17.05 -8.72
N TYR A 348 7.81 -16.74 -10.00
CA TYR A 348 6.78 -16.25 -10.91
C TYR A 348 5.61 -17.24 -11.04
N GLY A 349 5.90 -18.52 -11.26
CA GLY A 349 4.91 -19.60 -11.31
C GLY A 349 4.06 -19.73 -10.04
N ARG A 350 4.69 -19.69 -8.85
CA ARG A 350 3.96 -19.72 -7.57
C ARG A 350 3.07 -18.49 -7.39
N SER A 351 3.56 -17.30 -7.76
CA SER A 351 2.76 -16.07 -7.69
C SER A 351 1.49 -16.15 -8.54
N MET A 352 1.59 -16.71 -9.76
CA MET A 352 0.44 -16.93 -10.64
C MET A 352 -0.54 -17.96 -10.06
N ALA A 353 -0.03 -19.06 -9.50
CA ALA A 353 -0.88 -20.07 -8.86
C ALA A 353 -1.65 -19.49 -7.65
N SER A 354 -0.98 -18.66 -6.85
CA SER A 354 -1.59 -17.96 -5.72
C SER A 354 -2.70 -17.00 -6.14
N ASP A 355 -2.54 -16.29 -7.26
CA ASP A 355 -3.56 -15.37 -7.80
C ASP A 355 -4.71 -16.09 -8.51
N ALA A 356 -4.47 -17.33 -8.96
CA ALA A 356 -5.47 -18.15 -9.60
C ALA A 356 -6.49 -18.72 -8.60
N CYS A 357 -6.14 -18.83 -7.31
CA CYS A 357 -7.03 -19.30 -6.24
C CYS A 357 -7.65 -20.69 -6.55
N GLY A 358 -6.84 -21.61 -7.08
CA GLY A 358 -7.29 -22.93 -7.54
C GLY A 358 -8.02 -22.95 -8.89
N SER A 359 -8.12 -21.81 -9.58
CA SER A 359 -8.66 -21.69 -10.94
C SER A 359 -7.58 -21.62 -12.01
N SER A 360 -7.99 -21.40 -13.26
CA SER A 360 -7.06 -21.19 -14.38
C SER A 360 -6.23 -19.91 -14.16
N PRO A 361 -4.89 -19.93 -14.28
CA PRO A 361 -4.05 -18.74 -14.15
C PRO A 361 -4.44 -17.62 -15.13
N ASP A 362 -4.35 -16.38 -14.67
CA ASP A 362 -4.45 -15.18 -15.52
C ASP A 362 -3.19 -14.35 -15.30
N GLU A 363 -2.33 -14.38 -16.29
CA GLU A 363 -1.02 -13.79 -16.21
C GLU A 363 -1.03 -12.27 -16.19
N THR A 364 -1.95 -11.65 -16.94
CA THR A 364 -2.07 -10.18 -16.96
C THR A 364 -2.48 -9.70 -15.58
N TYR A 365 -3.47 -10.38 -14.97
CA TYR A 365 -3.88 -10.14 -13.61
C TYR A 365 -2.73 -10.33 -12.60
N SER A 366 -1.98 -11.42 -12.72
CA SER A 366 -0.86 -11.72 -11.82
C SER A 366 0.26 -10.69 -11.89
N ILE A 367 0.66 -10.26 -13.09
CA ILE A 367 1.67 -9.22 -13.25
C ILE A 367 1.19 -7.90 -12.64
N VAL A 368 -0.08 -7.52 -12.87
CA VAL A 368 -0.64 -6.30 -12.29
C VAL A 368 -0.60 -6.34 -10.76
N ASN A 369 -0.97 -7.47 -10.14
CA ASN A 369 -0.96 -7.60 -8.69
C ASN A 369 0.44 -7.67 -8.10
N LEU A 370 1.39 -8.33 -8.77
CA LEU A 370 2.76 -8.42 -8.31
C LEU A 370 3.43 -7.04 -8.31
N ILE A 371 3.25 -6.26 -9.39
CA ILE A 371 3.72 -4.86 -9.45
C ILE A 371 3.03 -4.02 -8.38
N ARG A 372 1.72 -4.18 -8.18
CA ARG A 372 0.98 -3.48 -7.10
C ARG A 372 1.53 -3.85 -5.73
N ALA A 373 1.80 -5.12 -5.48
CA ALA A 373 2.36 -5.61 -4.22
C ALA A 373 3.73 -4.99 -3.96
N TRP A 374 4.63 -5.00 -4.95
CA TRP A 374 5.95 -4.40 -4.84
C TRP A 374 5.89 -2.89 -4.57
N ARG A 375 5.06 -2.15 -5.31
CA ARG A 375 4.87 -0.70 -5.07
C ARG A 375 4.33 -0.41 -3.67
N THR A 376 3.38 -1.23 -3.22
CA THR A 376 2.82 -1.12 -1.86
C THR A 376 3.89 -1.41 -0.82
N TYR A 377 4.75 -2.41 -1.05
CA TYR A 377 5.89 -2.73 -0.18
C TYR A 377 6.88 -1.57 -0.08
N VAL A 378 7.29 -0.98 -1.21
CA VAL A 378 8.19 0.18 -1.24
C VAL A 378 7.56 1.37 -0.52
N TRP A 379 6.28 1.64 -0.77
CA TRP A 379 5.54 2.68 -0.08
C TRP A 379 5.49 2.44 1.44
N CYS A 380 5.15 1.22 1.87
CA CYS A 380 5.14 0.84 3.28
C CYS A 380 6.52 1.00 3.92
N ARG A 381 7.61 0.61 3.25
CA ARG A 381 8.97 0.83 3.73
C ARG A 381 9.30 2.30 3.93
N ARG A 382 8.87 3.16 3.00
CA ARG A 382 9.09 4.61 3.09
C ARG A 382 8.31 5.23 4.26
N VAL A 383 7.02 4.93 4.37
CA VAL A 383 6.21 5.40 5.50
C VAL A 383 6.77 4.88 6.81
N LYS A 384 7.11 3.58 6.89
CA LYS A 384 7.76 2.98 8.06
C LYS A 384 9.05 3.71 8.40
N ALA A 385 9.95 3.97 7.46
CA ALA A 385 11.22 4.65 7.74
C ALA A 385 11.04 6.07 8.33
N LEU A 386 9.93 6.75 8.02
CA LEU A 386 9.59 8.06 8.61
C LEU A 386 8.91 7.94 9.97
N SER A 387 8.28 6.81 10.25
CA SER A 387 7.42 6.59 11.42
C SER A 387 7.93 5.50 12.36
N GLU A 388 9.09 4.91 12.10
CA GLU A 388 9.66 3.82 12.87
C GLU A 388 9.79 4.14 14.36
N PRO A 389 10.22 5.35 14.78
CA PRO A 389 10.22 5.73 16.20
C PRO A 389 8.81 5.68 16.82
N ALA A 390 7.79 6.08 16.05
CA ALA A 390 6.39 6.03 16.46
C ALA A 390 5.84 4.60 16.52
N LEU A 391 6.32 3.69 15.67
CA LEU A 391 5.89 2.29 15.64
C LEU A 391 6.58 1.43 16.72
N MET A 392 7.81 1.77 17.12
CA MET A 392 8.60 1.00 18.09
C MET A 392 8.35 1.38 19.56
N GLY A 393 7.68 2.50 19.85
CA GLY A 393 7.22 2.86 21.21
C GLY A 393 6.11 1.96 21.79
N TYR A 394 5.91 0.78 21.20
CA TYR A 394 4.84 -0.19 21.46
C TYR A 394 5.35 -1.55 21.95
N ARG A 395 6.61 -1.63 22.41
CA ARG A 395 7.09 -2.80 23.17
C ARG A 395 6.93 -2.57 24.65
#